data_AF-A0A1F3XYB0-F1
#
_entry.id   AF-A0A1F3XYB0-F1
#
_cell.length_a   1.000
_cell.length_b   1.000
_cell.length_c   1.000
_cell.angle_alpha   90.00
_cell.angle_beta   90.00
_cell.angle_gamma   90.00
#
_symmetry.space_group_name_H-M   'P 1'
#
loop_
_entity.id
_entity.type
_entity.pdbx_description
1 polymer ?
#
loop_
_entity_poly.entity_id
_entity_poly.type
_entity_poly.pdbx_seq_one_letter_code
_entity_poly.pdbx_strand_id
1 'polypeptide(L)'
;MHNLNSKQQEFFKEQPALDAARLLRQVEEIQESFRSLERHRYSPERLVSLKFSMMHWRESALGAAMRILDSKPSAISAESAFDALSRLELKPDACTIERLVKLALEILTRTGGEPAKSLLKSAAAYFAKLGEHEALQAIMPAPDGQLMALAGPQTRLKIIANAPSRHSTAVWSAMDDLTRHEFKGEGVVYRGTQLLPGDIFICNVNRDGNGMFTFLAEPRSYAYHLGVFAIIDIDGKKFPVVMEAYKLGVRPVPLCVFLSPRFNSYAELYRLKEKSDGFHDKINLAAAQAEKAVKGYNFDTEDPDRSYLACTTLAHYFFEHAGVKPVSTKSRYSRDPGIQKNLKITNINYDAFLGLTDFVIDARLKYLGAFDNAHLDRNIARELCERHFFDLLSKHELRFSKMPFFVTFGRVGIPLIRRGGWLGRLAGKSTGFTPENLPRGPTKIMAAIEVYEHMIALAARRLAPQIRNNLASQQAAAPFDIDRLCSDPSINEILQQLLKPLRATCV
;
A
#
# COMPACT_ATOMS: atom_id res chain seq x y z
N MET A 1 20.12 -10.94 3.39
CA MET A 1 19.00 -11.78 2.94
C MET A 1 19.16 -13.24 3.38
N HIS A 2 20.31 -13.91 3.18
CA HIS A 2 20.51 -15.28 3.67
C HIS A 2 20.20 -15.42 5.18
N ASN A 3 20.78 -14.55 6.03
CA ASN A 3 20.49 -14.52 7.46
C ASN A 3 18.99 -14.35 7.77
N LEU A 4 18.30 -13.43 7.09
CA LEU A 4 16.85 -13.23 7.27
C LEU A 4 16.04 -14.49 6.90
N ASN A 5 16.35 -15.12 5.78
CA ASN A 5 15.68 -16.34 5.36
C ASN A 5 15.92 -17.49 6.35
N SER A 6 17.13 -17.63 6.88
CA SER A 6 17.46 -18.62 7.93
C SER A 6 16.65 -18.38 9.19
N LYS A 7 16.55 -17.13 9.66
CA LYS A 7 15.73 -16.76 10.83
C LYS A 7 14.24 -17.03 10.61
N GLN A 8 13.71 -16.74 9.42
CA GLN A 8 12.32 -17.09 9.08
C GLN A 8 12.11 -18.60 9.09
N GLN A 9 13.02 -19.38 8.50
CA GLN A 9 12.95 -20.84 8.51
C GLN A 9 13.00 -21.40 9.93
N GLU A 10 13.85 -20.85 10.80
CA GLU A 10 13.92 -21.22 12.21
C GLU A 10 12.61 -20.93 12.95
N PHE A 11 12.05 -19.72 12.78
CA PHE A 11 10.72 -19.37 13.31
C PHE A 11 9.65 -20.40 12.91
N PHE A 12 9.61 -20.78 11.63
CA PHE A 12 8.61 -21.74 11.13
C PHE A 12 8.80 -23.15 11.70
N LYS A 13 10.04 -23.60 11.92
CA LYS A 13 10.34 -24.90 12.56
C LYS A 13 9.93 -24.93 14.02
N GLU A 14 10.07 -23.82 14.72
CA GLU A 14 9.88 -23.72 16.17
C GLU A 14 8.45 -23.34 16.57
N GLN A 15 7.66 -22.87 15.60
CA GLN A 15 6.31 -22.35 15.80
C GLN A 15 5.39 -23.23 16.68
N PRO A 16 5.44 -24.58 16.64
CA PRO A 16 4.61 -25.43 17.50
C PRO A 16 4.97 -25.38 18.99
N ALA A 17 6.20 -25.01 19.34
CA ALA A 17 6.74 -25.03 20.71
C ALA A 17 7.12 -23.62 21.23
N LEU A 18 6.65 -22.58 20.56
CA LEU A 18 7.04 -21.19 20.81
C LEU A 18 6.31 -20.63 22.04
N ASP A 19 7.08 -20.22 23.06
CA ASP A 19 6.56 -19.42 24.17
C ASP A 19 6.54 -17.91 23.83
N ALA A 20 5.88 -17.11 24.68
CA ALA A 20 5.70 -15.68 24.42
C ALA A 20 7.01 -14.87 24.42
N ALA A 21 7.95 -15.19 25.31
CA ALA A 21 9.22 -14.48 25.41
C ALA A 21 10.10 -14.76 24.19
N ARG A 22 10.11 -16.01 23.72
CA ARG A 22 10.77 -16.41 22.48
C ARG A 22 10.12 -15.76 21.26
N LEU A 23 8.79 -15.68 21.22
CA LEU A 23 8.06 -15.01 20.14
C LEU A 23 8.46 -13.55 20.04
N LEU A 24 8.49 -12.85 21.18
CA LEU A 24 8.88 -11.45 21.27
C LEU A 24 10.27 -11.22 20.69
N ARG A 25 11.26 -12.01 21.12
CA ARG A 25 12.65 -11.92 20.63
C ARG A 25 12.73 -12.17 19.12
N GLN A 26 12.08 -13.22 18.62
CA GLN A 26 12.11 -13.54 17.19
C GLN A 26 11.45 -12.46 16.34
N VAL A 27 10.34 -11.86 16.81
CA VAL A 27 9.71 -10.72 16.14
C VAL A 27 10.66 -9.54 16.05
N GLU A 28 11.36 -9.18 17.13
CA GLU A 28 12.35 -8.11 17.11
C GLU A 28 13.50 -8.40 16.15
N GLU A 29 14.09 -9.59 16.25
CA GLU A 29 15.24 -9.96 15.45
C GLU A 29 14.93 -10.01 13.95
N ILE A 30 13.79 -10.59 13.56
CA ILE A 30 13.38 -10.71 12.16
C ILE A 30 13.02 -9.34 11.60
N GLN A 31 12.27 -8.51 12.34
CA GLN A 31 11.91 -7.16 11.91
C GLN A 31 13.15 -6.27 11.75
N GLU A 32 14.08 -6.30 12.70
CA GLU A 32 15.33 -5.54 12.60
C GLU A 32 16.22 -6.04 11.46
N SER A 33 16.29 -7.37 11.26
CA SER A 33 17.01 -7.97 10.13
C SER A 33 16.39 -7.58 8.79
N PHE A 34 15.07 -7.39 8.71
CA PHE A 34 14.39 -6.91 7.52
C PHE A 34 14.60 -5.40 7.30
N ARG A 35 14.50 -4.59 8.37
CA ARG A 35 14.73 -3.13 8.33
C ARG A 35 16.15 -2.75 7.93
N SER A 36 17.13 -3.53 8.36
CA SER A 36 18.56 -3.30 8.08
C SER A 36 19.00 -3.72 6.67
N LEU A 37 18.13 -4.33 5.86
CA LEU A 37 18.50 -4.71 4.50
C LEU A 37 18.84 -3.51 3.63
N GLU A 38 20.03 -3.54 3.06
CA GLU A 38 20.43 -2.64 1.98
C GLU A 38 19.77 -3.06 0.66
N ARG A 39 18.51 -2.66 0.48
CA ARG A 39 17.65 -3.07 -0.65
C ARG A 39 18.30 -2.90 -2.03
N HIS A 40 19.06 -1.83 -2.23
CA HIS A 40 19.80 -1.58 -3.48
C HIS A 40 20.83 -2.66 -3.87
N ARG A 41 21.21 -3.56 -2.95
CA ARG A 41 22.13 -4.68 -3.21
C ARG A 41 21.44 -5.96 -3.68
N TYR A 42 20.12 -5.97 -3.74
CA TYR A 42 19.33 -7.15 -4.12
C TYR A 42 18.59 -6.90 -5.43
N SER A 43 18.35 -7.98 -6.18
CA SER A 43 17.53 -7.86 -7.38
C SER A 43 16.09 -7.52 -6.99
N PRO A 44 15.39 -6.70 -7.80
CA PRO A 44 13.98 -6.40 -7.60
C PRO A 44 13.09 -7.62 -7.41
N GLU A 45 13.31 -8.68 -8.18
CA GLU A 45 12.51 -9.92 -8.11
C GLU A 45 12.61 -10.55 -6.73
N ARG A 46 13.83 -10.61 -6.17
CA ARG A 46 14.07 -11.12 -4.81
C ARG A 46 13.41 -10.24 -3.75
N LEU A 47 13.38 -8.92 -3.95
CA LEU A 47 12.71 -8.00 -3.04
C LEU A 47 11.19 -8.20 -3.07
N VAL A 48 10.60 -8.42 -4.25
CA VAL A 48 9.16 -8.74 -4.37
C VAL A 48 8.84 -10.05 -3.64
N SER A 49 9.60 -11.11 -3.88
CA SER A 49 9.36 -12.40 -3.20
C SER A 49 9.56 -12.27 -1.68
N LEU A 50 10.56 -11.50 -1.24
CA LEU A 50 10.76 -11.21 0.18
C LEU A 50 9.61 -10.42 0.81
N LYS A 51 9.03 -9.44 0.11
CA LYS A 51 7.84 -8.69 0.58
C LYS A 51 6.71 -9.65 0.96
N PHE A 52 6.33 -10.56 0.06
CA PHE A 52 5.26 -11.52 0.31
C PHE A 52 5.63 -12.52 1.41
N SER A 53 6.89 -12.97 1.44
CA SER A 53 7.39 -13.83 2.52
C SER A 53 7.29 -13.16 3.89
N MET A 54 7.63 -11.86 3.98
CA MET A 54 7.51 -11.08 5.21
C MET A 54 6.06 -10.86 5.64
N MET A 55 5.15 -10.59 4.71
CA MET A 55 3.72 -10.50 5.02
C MET A 55 3.17 -11.84 5.56
N HIS A 56 3.52 -12.97 4.92
CA HIS A 56 3.15 -14.30 5.41
C HIS A 56 3.72 -14.63 6.79
N TRP A 57 4.99 -14.27 7.01
CA TRP A 57 5.62 -14.41 8.32
C TRP A 57 4.87 -13.60 9.39
N ARG A 58 4.46 -12.36 9.10
CA ARG A 58 3.67 -11.54 10.04
C ARG A 58 2.34 -12.21 10.39
N GLU A 59 1.59 -12.71 9.41
CA GLU A 59 0.34 -13.43 9.68
C GLU A 59 0.58 -14.71 10.52
N SER A 60 1.69 -15.41 10.26
CA SER A 60 2.08 -16.62 11.01
C SER A 60 2.48 -16.30 12.46
N ALA A 61 3.16 -15.18 12.70
CA ALA A 61 3.51 -14.70 14.04
C ALA A 61 2.27 -14.22 14.82
N LEU A 62 1.32 -13.55 14.15
CA LEU A 62 0.01 -13.25 14.73
C LEU A 62 -0.71 -14.54 15.15
N GLY A 63 -0.74 -15.56 14.28
CA GLY A 63 -1.31 -16.86 14.61
C GLY A 63 -0.64 -17.55 15.80
N ALA A 64 0.69 -17.43 15.95
CA ALA A 64 1.42 -17.93 17.10
C ALA A 64 1.06 -17.18 18.40
N ALA A 65 1.01 -15.84 18.36
CA ALA A 65 0.58 -15.01 19.49
C ALA A 65 -0.84 -15.38 19.94
N MET A 66 -1.76 -15.56 19.00
CA MET A 66 -3.13 -15.98 19.29
C MET A 66 -3.19 -17.33 20.00
N ARG A 67 -2.45 -18.35 19.52
CA ARG A 67 -2.40 -19.66 20.17
C ARG A 67 -1.87 -19.58 21.60
N ILE A 68 -0.84 -18.76 21.83
CA ILE A 68 -0.29 -18.51 23.17
C ILE A 68 -1.35 -17.89 24.07
N LEU A 69 -2.11 -16.89 23.59
CA LEU A 69 -3.17 -16.25 24.37
C LEU A 69 -4.37 -17.20 24.61
N ASP A 70 -4.75 -18.01 23.62
CA ASP A 70 -5.80 -19.02 23.72
C ASP A 70 -5.46 -20.13 24.72
N SER A 71 -4.16 -20.46 24.89
CA SER A 71 -3.71 -21.47 25.86
C SER A 71 -3.81 -20.99 27.32
N LYS A 72 -4.47 -19.86 27.56
CA LYS A 72 -4.73 -19.30 28.89
C LYS A 72 -3.43 -19.09 29.68
N PRO A 73 -2.46 -18.33 29.14
CA PRO A 73 -1.11 -18.19 29.70
C PRO A 73 -1.09 -17.38 31.01
N SER A 74 0.04 -17.31 31.69
CA SER A 74 0.22 -16.33 32.78
C SER A 74 0.15 -14.89 32.23
N ALA A 75 -0.11 -13.90 33.09
CA ALA A 75 -0.18 -12.51 32.68
C ALA A 75 1.14 -11.98 32.07
N ILE A 76 2.30 -12.42 32.58
CA ILE A 76 3.63 -12.07 32.04
C ILE A 76 3.80 -12.61 30.62
N SER A 77 3.34 -13.84 30.37
CA SER A 77 3.39 -14.43 29.03
C SER A 77 2.39 -13.75 28.08
N ALA A 78 1.20 -13.39 28.55
CA ALA A 78 0.25 -12.59 27.78
C ALA A 78 0.80 -11.20 27.44
N GLU A 79 1.46 -10.52 28.38
CA GLU A 79 2.13 -9.24 28.20
C GLU A 79 3.17 -9.33 27.08
N SER A 80 4.06 -10.33 27.15
CA SER A 80 5.07 -10.59 26.11
C SER A 80 4.44 -10.85 24.73
N ALA A 81 3.28 -11.53 24.68
CA ALA A 81 2.55 -11.75 23.43
C ALA A 81 1.98 -10.43 22.86
N PHE A 82 1.39 -9.55 23.68
CA PHE A 82 0.92 -8.23 23.25
C PHE A 82 2.06 -7.30 22.83
N ASP A 83 3.21 -7.38 23.49
CA ASP A 83 4.41 -6.65 23.07
C ASP A 83 4.92 -7.15 21.72
N ALA A 84 4.86 -8.46 21.46
CA ALA A 84 5.24 -9.05 20.18
C ALA A 84 4.30 -8.56 19.06
N LEU A 85 2.98 -8.59 19.31
CA LEU A 85 1.98 -8.05 18.39
C LEU A 85 2.20 -6.56 18.12
N SER A 86 2.58 -5.78 19.13
CA SER A 86 2.89 -4.36 18.98
C SER A 86 4.10 -4.10 18.09
N ARG A 87 5.04 -5.04 17.98
CA ARG A 87 6.25 -4.91 17.14
C ARG A 87 6.08 -5.47 15.73
N LEU A 88 4.96 -6.16 15.48
CA LEU A 88 4.76 -6.94 14.26
C LEU A 88 4.48 -6.10 13.00
N GLU A 89 4.11 -4.82 13.15
CA GLU A 89 3.71 -3.91 12.07
C GLU A 89 2.45 -4.38 11.30
N LEU A 90 1.67 -5.28 11.91
CA LEU A 90 0.47 -5.87 11.34
C LEU A 90 -0.77 -5.38 12.09
N LYS A 91 -1.75 -4.88 11.33
CA LYS A 91 -3.10 -4.62 11.81
C LYS A 91 -3.99 -5.79 11.39
N PRO A 92 -4.43 -6.63 12.34
CA PRO A 92 -5.32 -7.73 12.04
C PRO A 92 -6.70 -7.24 11.59
N ASP A 93 -7.51 -8.18 11.06
CA ASP A 93 -8.91 -7.92 10.75
C ASP A 93 -9.76 -7.71 12.01
N ALA A 94 -10.98 -7.19 11.82
CA ALA A 94 -11.89 -6.86 12.93
C ALA A 94 -12.23 -8.08 13.80
N CYS A 95 -12.45 -9.26 13.20
CA CYS A 95 -12.77 -10.50 13.93
C CYS A 95 -11.62 -10.91 14.86
N THR A 96 -10.39 -10.79 14.37
CA THR A 96 -9.19 -11.08 15.16
C THR A 96 -8.98 -10.05 16.27
N ILE A 97 -9.26 -8.76 16.01
CA ILE A 97 -9.21 -7.70 17.03
C ILE A 97 -10.23 -8.00 18.15
N GLU A 98 -11.48 -8.31 17.81
CA GLU A 98 -12.53 -8.68 18.78
C GLU A 98 -12.11 -9.87 19.63
N ARG A 99 -11.51 -10.89 19.00
CA ARG A 99 -10.98 -12.06 19.72
C ARG A 99 -9.83 -11.69 20.66
N LEU A 100 -8.90 -10.84 20.25
CA LEU A 100 -7.79 -10.37 21.10
C LEU A 100 -8.31 -9.59 22.32
N VAL A 101 -9.35 -8.75 22.14
CA VAL A 101 -10.01 -8.05 23.26
C VAL A 101 -10.59 -9.06 24.25
N LYS A 102 -11.34 -10.05 23.76
CA LYS A 102 -11.93 -11.10 24.61
C LYS A 102 -10.86 -11.85 25.40
N LEU A 103 -9.78 -12.27 24.74
CA LEU A 103 -8.67 -12.97 25.39
C LEU A 103 -7.99 -12.08 26.45
N ALA A 104 -7.75 -10.79 26.15
CA ALA A 104 -7.19 -9.86 27.13
C ALA A 104 -8.07 -9.75 28.39
N LEU A 105 -9.39 -9.56 28.22
CA LEU A 105 -10.33 -9.46 29.33
C LEU A 105 -10.42 -10.73 30.17
N GLU A 106 -10.45 -11.90 29.53
CA GLU A 106 -10.44 -13.20 30.24
C GLU A 106 -9.18 -13.38 31.08
N ILE A 107 -8.01 -12.98 30.57
CA ILE A 107 -6.73 -13.08 31.28
C ILE A 107 -6.65 -12.07 32.42
N LEU A 108 -7.12 -10.84 32.21
CA LEU A 108 -7.18 -9.79 33.23
C LEU A 108 -8.13 -10.19 34.37
N THR A 109 -9.30 -10.75 34.08
CA THR A 109 -10.30 -11.12 35.09
C THR A 109 -9.78 -12.15 36.10
N ARG A 110 -8.90 -13.06 35.67
CA ARG A 110 -8.31 -14.10 36.52
C ARG A 110 -6.95 -13.73 37.13
N THR A 111 -6.41 -12.57 36.79
CA THR A 111 -5.10 -12.10 37.27
C THR A 111 -5.30 -10.87 38.16
N GLY A 112 -4.74 -10.87 39.37
CA GLY A 112 -4.73 -9.69 40.25
C GLY A 112 -3.37 -9.02 40.35
N GLY A 113 -3.34 -7.83 40.97
CA GLY A 113 -2.10 -7.15 41.36
C GLY A 113 -1.29 -6.53 40.21
N GLU A 114 0.02 -6.40 40.40
CA GLU A 114 0.93 -5.78 39.43
C GLU A 114 0.99 -6.49 38.05
N PRO A 115 0.98 -7.83 37.96
CA PRO A 115 0.97 -8.51 36.65
C PRO A 115 -0.24 -8.16 35.79
N ALA A 116 -1.41 -7.95 36.40
CA ALA A 116 -2.62 -7.52 35.69
C ALA A 116 -2.49 -6.10 35.15
N LYS A 117 -1.86 -5.18 35.91
CA LYS A 117 -1.59 -3.80 35.47
C LYS A 117 -0.62 -3.77 34.29
N SER A 118 0.45 -4.56 34.33
CA SER A 118 1.43 -4.62 33.24
C SER A 118 0.79 -5.15 31.94
N LEU A 119 0.04 -6.25 32.04
CA LEU A 119 -0.72 -6.79 30.91
C LEU A 119 -1.71 -5.77 30.34
N LEU A 120 -2.49 -5.10 31.20
CA LEU A 120 -3.44 -4.09 30.77
C LEU A 120 -2.75 -2.97 29.99
N LYS A 121 -1.58 -2.51 30.47
CA LYS A 121 -0.79 -1.47 29.81
C LYS A 121 -0.30 -1.92 28.42
N SER A 122 0.27 -3.12 28.30
CA SER A 122 0.72 -3.64 27.00
C SER A 122 -0.42 -3.87 26.01
N ALA A 123 -1.55 -4.42 26.47
CA ALA A 123 -2.73 -4.59 25.62
C ALA A 123 -3.34 -3.24 25.18
N ALA A 124 -3.41 -2.26 26.09
CA ALA A 124 -3.90 -0.91 25.77
C ALA A 124 -2.97 -0.20 24.79
N ALA A 125 -1.66 -0.27 25.00
CA ALA A 125 -0.68 0.26 24.06
C ALA A 125 -0.79 -0.38 22.67
N TYR A 126 -1.05 -1.69 22.60
CA TYR A 126 -1.28 -2.39 21.33
C TYR A 126 -2.51 -1.85 20.59
N PHE A 127 -3.68 -1.78 21.23
CA PHE A 127 -4.90 -1.29 20.57
C PHE A 127 -4.84 0.20 20.22
N ALA A 128 -4.25 1.02 21.10
CA ALA A 128 -3.94 2.40 20.81
C ALA A 128 -3.03 2.48 19.58
N LYS A 129 -1.93 1.72 19.52
CA LYS A 129 -1.05 1.68 18.35
C LYS A 129 -1.80 1.30 17.07
N LEU A 130 -2.81 0.45 17.10
CA LEU A 130 -3.60 0.11 15.90
C LEU A 130 -4.64 1.16 15.49
N GLY A 131 -4.89 2.17 16.33
CA GLY A 131 -5.99 3.11 16.18
C GLY A 131 -7.37 2.48 16.42
N GLU A 132 -7.43 1.38 17.18
CA GLU A 132 -8.68 0.66 17.47
C GLU A 132 -9.28 1.14 18.80
N HIS A 133 -9.98 2.27 18.70
CA HIS A 133 -10.55 2.97 19.85
C HIS A 133 -11.58 2.15 20.63
N GLU A 134 -12.46 1.43 19.93
CA GLU A 134 -13.45 0.55 20.57
C GLU A 134 -12.77 -0.58 21.35
N ALA A 135 -11.74 -1.20 20.77
CA ALA A 135 -10.96 -2.25 21.43
C ALA A 135 -10.17 -1.72 22.64
N LEU A 136 -9.58 -0.52 22.52
CA LEU A 136 -8.89 0.17 23.60
C LEU A 136 -9.85 0.46 24.77
N GLN A 137 -11.02 1.04 24.48
CA GLN A 137 -12.03 1.37 25.49
C GLN A 137 -12.64 0.13 26.13
N ALA A 138 -12.76 -0.99 25.40
CA ALA A 138 -13.27 -2.24 25.94
C ALA A 138 -12.39 -2.80 27.06
N ILE A 139 -11.06 -2.67 26.96
CA ILE A 139 -10.14 -3.14 28.01
C ILE A 139 -9.79 -2.06 29.03
N MET A 140 -9.91 -0.79 28.65
CA MET A 140 -9.59 0.38 29.47
C MET A 140 -10.66 1.46 29.26
N PRO A 141 -11.77 1.47 30.03
CA PRO A 141 -12.91 2.36 29.78
C PRO A 141 -12.60 3.86 29.83
N ALA A 142 -11.54 4.25 30.53
CA ALA A 142 -11.04 5.62 30.57
C ALA A 142 -9.54 5.64 30.20
N PRO A 143 -9.19 5.50 28.90
CA PRO A 143 -7.81 5.61 28.47
C PRO A 143 -7.29 7.02 28.75
N ASP A 144 -6.03 7.12 29.17
CA ASP A 144 -5.40 8.42 29.36
C ASP A 144 -5.23 9.18 28.03
N GLY A 145 -4.92 10.47 28.13
CA GLY A 145 -4.73 11.33 26.95
C GLY A 145 -3.58 10.89 26.05
N GLN A 146 -2.57 10.19 26.57
CA GLN A 146 -1.43 9.71 25.79
C GLN A 146 -1.83 8.54 24.90
N LEU A 147 -2.57 7.56 25.44
CA LEU A 147 -3.11 6.44 24.66
C LEU A 147 -4.10 6.91 23.61
N MET A 148 -4.95 7.90 23.94
CA MET A 148 -5.86 8.50 22.97
C MET A 148 -5.12 9.25 21.86
N ALA A 149 -4.05 9.99 22.17
CA ALA A 149 -3.22 10.65 21.16
C ALA A 149 -2.48 9.64 20.25
N LEU A 150 -1.99 8.53 20.82
CA LEU A 150 -1.36 7.44 20.09
C LEU A 150 -2.34 6.71 19.15
N ALA A 151 -3.60 6.57 19.58
CA ALA A 151 -4.68 6.00 18.76
C ALA A 151 -5.03 6.86 17.53
N GLY A 152 -4.75 8.16 17.61
CA GLY A 152 -4.98 9.09 16.53
C GLY A 152 -6.47 9.41 16.34
N PRO A 153 -6.87 9.90 15.15
CA PRO A 153 -8.26 10.23 14.87
C PRO A 153 -9.18 9.01 14.85
N GLN A 154 -10.40 9.18 15.35
CA GLN A 154 -11.48 8.17 15.26
C GLN A 154 -12.20 8.20 13.92
N THR A 155 -12.18 9.35 13.25
CA THR A 155 -12.95 9.63 12.04
C THR A 155 -12.56 8.69 10.90
N ARG A 156 -13.55 7.95 10.39
CA ARG A 156 -13.40 7.02 9.26
C ARG A 156 -14.04 7.58 7.99
N LEU A 157 -13.29 8.38 7.22
CA LEU A 157 -13.77 8.91 5.95
C LEU A 157 -13.86 7.85 4.85
N LYS A 158 -14.85 7.98 3.96
CA LYS A 158 -15.00 7.14 2.77
C LYS A 158 -14.25 7.73 1.57
N ILE A 159 -12.96 8.01 1.75
CA ILE A 159 -12.07 8.34 0.63
C ILE A 159 -11.55 7.03 0.06
N ILE A 160 -11.66 6.86 -1.25
CA ILE A 160 -11.21 5.68 -1.97
C ILE A 160 -9.96 6.07 -2.75
N ALA A 161 -8.94 5.22 -2.74
CA ALA A 161 -7.73 5.39 -3.55
C ALA A 161 -8.09 5.67 -5.02
N ASN A 162 -7.29 6.48 -5.71
CA ASN A 162 -7.44 6.80 -7.14
C ASN A 162 -8.85 7.24 -7.61
N ALA A 163 -9.72 7.72 -6.72
CA ALA A 163 -11.12 8.11 -7.00
C ALA A 163 -11.34 9.59 -6.77
N PRO A 164 -12.24 10.23 -7.51
CA PRO A 164 -12.94 11.39 -6.98
C PRO A 164 -13.63 11.02 -5.66
N SER A 165 -13.52 11.88 -4.65
CA SER A 165 -14.14 11.71 -3.34
C SER A 165 -15.11 12.85 -3.08
N ARG A 166 -16.22 12.57 -2.38
CA ARG A 166 -17.11 13.60 -1.84
C ARG A 166 -16.52 14.32 -0.62
N HIS A 167 -15.50 13.73 0.00
CA HIS A 167 -14.74 14.35 1.09
C HIS A 167 -13.52 15.06 0.49
N SER A 168 -13.73 16.26 -0.06
CA SER A 168 -12.63 17.13 -0.52
C SER A 168 -11.84 17.69 0.68
N THR A 169 -10.68 18.29 0.42
CA THR A 169 -9.84 18.97 1.44
C THR A 169 -10.67 19.91 2.30
N ALA A 170 -11.47 20.78 1.68
CA ALA A 170 -12.34 21.72 2.38
C ALA A 170 -13.39 21.05 3.29
N VAL A 171 -13.85 19.84 2.94
CA VAL A 171 -14.85 19.11 3.73
C VAL A 171 -14.21 18.48 4.96
N TRP A 172 -13.08 17.80 4.79
CA TRP A 172 -12.47 17.07 5.91
C TRP A 172 -11.59 17.96 6.79
N SER A 173 -11.01 19.06 6.28
CA SER A 173 -10.23 19.98 7.11
C SER A 173 -11.07 20.72 8.15
N ALA A 174 -12.40 20.74 7.99
CA ALA A 174 -13.33 21.25 9.00
C ALA A 174 -13.53 20.28 10.19
N MET A 175 -12.97 19.06 10.14
CA MET A 175 -13.14 18.05 11.18
C MET A 175 -11.95 18.04 12.15
N ASP A 176 -12.15 18.62 13.35
CA ASP A 176 -11.10 18.75 14.38
C ASP A 176 -10.50 17.40 14.81
N ASP A 177 -11.26 16.32 14.73
CA ASP A 177 -10.75 14.99 15.09
C ASP A 177 -9.55 14.57 14.22
N LEU A 178 -9.47 15.01 12.97
CA LEU A 178 -8.37 14.68 12.06
C LEU A 178 -7.04 15.36 12.40
N THR A 179 -7.02 16.31 13.34
CA THR A 179 -5.77 16.90 13.84
C THR A 179 -5.23 16.14 15.05
N ARG A 180 -5.99 15.18 15.61
CA ARG A 180 -5.64 14.47 16.84
C ARG A 180 -4.60 13.38 16.56
N HIS A 181 -3.34 13.78 16.50
CA HIS A 181 -2.20 12.89 16.38
C HIS A 181 -1.17 13.20 17.47
N GLU A 182 -0.40 12.19 17.88
CA GLU A 182 0.78 12.41 18.70
C GLU A 182 1.90 13.07 17.87
N PHE A 183 2.15 14.35 18.08
CA PHE A 183 3.25 15.08 17.44
C PHE A 183 4.57 14.85 18.18
N LYS A 184 5.63 14.53 17.44
CA LYS A 184 6.99 14.35 17.97
C LYS A 184 7.99 15.07 17.08
N GLY A 185 8.47 16.22 17.54
CA GLY A 185 9.31 17.12 16.75
C GLY A 185 8.57 17.64 15.52
N GLU A 186 9.18 17.50 14.34
CA GLU A 186 8.60 17.88 13.04
C GLU A 186 7.60 16.86 12.47
N GLY A 187 7.39 15.75 13.17
CA GLY A 187 6.62 14.60 12.70
C GLY A 187 5.43 14.23 13.58
N VAL A 188 4.80 13.12 13.19
CA VAL A 188 3.76 12.46 13.99
C VAL A 188 4.08 11.00 14.20
N VAL A 189 3.66 10.46 15.34
CA VAL A 189 3.66 9.03 15.58
C VAL A 189 2.33 8.46 15.09
N TYR A 190 2.39 7.46 14.22
CA TYR A 190 1.21 6.72 13.77
C TYR A 190 1.54 5.24 13.67
N ARG A 191 0.71 4.41 14.30
CA ARG A 191 0.98 2.97 14.46
C ARG A 191 2.40 2.67 14.94
N GLY A 192 2.87 3.46 15.90
CA GLY A 192 4.18 3.37 16.56
C GLY A 192 5.38 3.60 15.63
N THR A 193 5.15 4.20 14.47
CA THR A 193 6.19 4.66 13.55
C THR A 193 6.15 6.18 13.50
N GLN A 194 7.30 6.83 13.70
CA GLN A 194 7.41 8.28 13.55
C GLN A 194 7.56 8.64 12.07
N LEU A 195 6.58 9.34 11.54
CA LEU A 195 6.52 9.86 10.18
C LEU A 195 7.04 11.30 10.14
N LEU A 196 7.87 11.61 9.15
CA LEU A 196 8.42 12.95 8.92
C LEU A 196 8.11 13.41 7.49
N PRO A 197 7.80 14.71 7.27
CA PRO A 197 7.50 15.21 5.93
C PRO A 197 8.54 14.79 4.88
N GLY A 198 8.10 14.28 3.75
CA GLY A 198 8.97 13.76 2.69
C GLY A 198 9.28 12.27 2.81
N ASP A 199 8.79 11.59 3.84
CA ASP A 199 8.71 10.14 3.83
C ASP A 199 7.87 9.64 2.66
N ILE A 200 8.33 8.58 2.02
CA ILE A 200 7.71 7.98 0.85
C ILE A 200 7.05 6.67 1.26
N PHE A 201 5.79 6.53 0.87
CA PHE A 201 5.05 5.27 0.99
C PHE A 201 5.01 4.55 -0.35
N ILE A 202 5.53 3.33 -0.41
CA ILE A 202 5.40 2.42 -1.56
C ILE A 202 4.29 1.42 -1.23
N CYS A 203 3.18 1.49 -1.97
CA CYS A 203 1.88 0.99 -1.52
C CYS A 203 1.20 0.03 -2.49
N ASN A 204 0.53 -0.97 -1.92
CA ASN A 204 -0.60 -1.65 -2.53
C ASN A 204 -1.88 -1.02 -1.97
N VAL A 205 -2.62 -0.30 -2.82
CA VAL A 205 -3.90 0.31 -2.43
C VAL A 205 -5.06 -0.65 -2.70
N ASN A 206 -6.13 -0.56 -1.90
CA ASN A 206 -7.36 -1.33 -2.05
C ASN A 206 -8.25 -0.76 -3.16
N ARG A 207 -7.66 -0.55 -4.34
CA ARG A 207 -8.40 -0.21 -5.54
C ARG A 207 -7.75 -0.73 -6.82
N ASP A 208 -8.62 -1.32 -7.61
CA ASP A 208 -8.56 -1.61 -9.03
C ASP A 208 -8.34 -0.33 -9.86
N GLY A 209 -7.21 -0.21 -10.56
CA GLY A 209 -6.91 0.99 -11.35
C GLY A 209 -5.44 1.36 -11.49
N ASN A 210 -4.56 0.76 -10.68
CA ASN A 210 -3.13 0.99 -10.73
C ASN A 210 -2.43 -0.32 -11.04
N GLY A 211 -1.71 -0.37 -12.15
CA GLY A 211 -0.88 -1.53 -12.45
C GLY A 211 -0.58 -1.71 -13.91
N MET A 212 -1.51 -1.36 -14.82
CA MET A 212 -1.41 -1.80 -16.23
C MET A 212 -0.04 -1.57 -16.83
N PHE A 213 0.45 -0.35 -16.76
CA PHE A 213 1.75 -0.01 -17.32
C PHE A 213 2.89 -0.35 -16.36
N THR A 214 2.65 -0.34 -15.05
CA THR A 214 3.65 -0.66 -14.03
C THR A 214 4.08 -2.13 -14.09
N PHE A 215 3.17 -3.08 -14.33
CA PHE A 215 3.55 -4.50 -14.49
C PHE A 215 4.07 -4.84 -15.89
N LEU A 216 3.86 -3.96 -16.88
CA LEU A 216 4.51 -4.07 -18.19
C LEU A 216 5.96 -3.54 -18.15
N ALA A 217 6.38 -2.94 -17.04
CA ALA A 217 7.73 -2.44 -16.85
C ALA A 217 8.67 -3.53 -16.30
N GLU A 218 9.95 -3.39 -16.67
CA GLU A 218 11.08 -4.11 -16.12
C GLU A 218 12.00 -3.13 -15.38
N PRO A 219 12.56 -3.50 -14.22
CA PRO A 219 12.30 -4.72 -13.46
C PRO A 219 10.85 -4.82 -12.95
N ARG A 220 10.45 -6.03 -12.52
CA ARG A 220 9.12 -6.32 -11.93
C ARG A 220 8.73 -5.24 -10.93
N SER A 221 7.50 -4.71 -11.06
CA SER A 221 7.02 -3.69 -10.14
C SER A 221 6.93 -4.22 -8.70
N TYR A 222 7.42 -3.42 -7.75
CA TYR A 222 7.35 -3.76 -6.33
C TYR A 222 5.96 -3.56 -5.71
N ALA A 223 5.20 -2.59 -6.23
CA ALA A 223 3.90 -2.17 -5.71
C ALA A 223 3.10 -1.46 -6.83
N TYR A 224 2.02 -0.76 -6.49
CA TYR A 224 1.15 -0.11 -7.48
C TYR A 224 0.91 1.37 -7.24
N HIS A 225 1.34 1.91 -6.11
CA HIS A 225 1.11 3.31 -5.78
C HIS A 225 2.22 3.90 -4.95
N LEU A 226 2.35 5.23 -5.03
CA LEU A 226 3.25 6.02 -4.20
C LEU A 226 2.47 7.16 -3.55
N GLY A 227 2.73 7.38 -2.26
CA GLY A 227 2.31 8.57 -1.54
C GLY A 227 3.49 9.24 -0.85
N VAL A 228 3.41 10.54 -0.60
CA VAL A 228 4.42 11.29 0.15
C VAL A 228 3.79 11.90 1.39
N PHE A 229 4.36 11.64 2.56
CA PHE A 229 3.88 12.20 3.81
C PHE A 229 4.18 13.70 3.90
N ALA A 230 3.21 14.47 4.37
CA ALA A 230 3.35 15.89 4.67
C ALA A 230 2.44 16.29 5.83
N ILE A 231 2.69 17.45 6.41
CA ILE A 231 1.84 18.09 7.40
C ILE A 231 1.43 19.44 6.82
N ILE A 232 0.16 19.57 6.45
CA ILE A 232 -0.37 20.82 5.89
C ILE A 232 -0.99 21.66 7.00
N ASP A 233 -0.73 22.97 6.98
CA ASP A 233 -1.38 23.93 7.87
C ASP A 233 -2.58 24.54 7.14
N ILE A 234 -3.77 24.39 7.71
CA ILE A 234 -5.01 25.01 7.23
C ILE A 234 -5.62 25.74 8.42
N ASP A 235 -5.71 27.07 8.32
CA ASP A 235 -6.27 27.95 9.34
C ASP A 235 -5.66 27.74 10.75
N GLY A 236 -4.34 27.53 10.82
CA GLY A 236 -3.59 27.34 12.07
C GLY A 236 -3.67 25.92 12.64
N LYS A 237 -4.32 24.99 11.93
CA LYS A 237 -4.44 23.59 12.31
C LYS A 237 -3.53 22.72 11.44
N LYS A 238 -2.75 21.86 12.08
CA LYS A 238 -1.84 20.93 11.42
C LYS A 238 -2.54 19.61 11.10
N PHE A 239 -2.57 19.25 9.83
CA PHE A 239 -3.17 18.02 9.33
C PHE A 239 -2.09 17.10 8.74
N PRO A 240 -1.80 15.96 9.39
CA PRO A 240 -0.97 14.91 8.82
C PRO A 240 -1.69 14.26 7.63
N VAL A 241 -1.08 14.33 6.45
CA VAL A 241 -1.64 13.85 5.19
C VAL A 241 -0.63 13.03 4.41
N VAL A 242 -1.14 12.18 3.53
CA VAL A 242 -0.37 11.60 2.44
C VAL A 242 -0.82 12.26 1.15
N MET A 243 0.12 12.91 0.48
CA MET A 243 -0.07 13.46 -0.85
C MET A 243 -0.01 12.32 -1.87
N GLU A 244 -1.05 12.18 -2.68
CA GLU A 244 -1.07 11.22 -3.78
C GLU A 244 -1.48 11.87 -5.10
N ALA A 245 -0.97 11.31 -6.20
CA ALA A 245 -1.48 11.60 -7.53
C ALA A 245 -2.54 10.55 -7.90
N TYR A 246 -3.68 11.00 -8.41
CA TYR A 246 -4.77 10.19 -8.93
C TYR A 246 -5.25 10.73 -10.28
N LYS A 247 -6.29 10.11 -10.86
CA LYS A 247 -6.73 10.45 -12.21
C LYS A 247 -7.12 11.91 -12.45
N LEU A 248 -7.51 12.69 -11.43
CA LEU A 248 -7.83 14.12 -11.58
C LEU A 248 -6.70 15.06 -11.13
N GLY A 249 -5.49 14.57 -10.86
CA GLY A 249 -4.36 15.38 -10.39
C GLY A 249 -3.85 14.94 -9.02
N VAL A 250 -3.43 15.89 -8.19
CA VAL A 250 -2.89 15.60 -6.84
C VAL A 250 -3.90 15.98 -5.78
N ARG A 251 -3.91 15.24 -4.66
CA ARG A 251 -4.71 15.59 -3.49
C ARG A 251 -4.03 15.18 -2.17
N PRO A 252 -4.34 15.89 -1.08
CA PRO A 252 -4.06 15.40 0.26
C PRO A 252 -5.11 14.37 0.70
N VAL A 253 -4.67 13.26 1.30
CA VAL A 253 -5.53 12.28 1.99
C VAL A 253 -5.12 12.23 3.45
N PRO A 254 -6.04 12.38 4.43
CA PRO A 254 -5.69 12.27 5.85
C PRO A 254 -4.96 10.96 6.15
N LEU A 255 -3.89 11.02 6.95
CA LEU A 255 -3.00 9.90 7.21
C LEU A 255 -3.75 8.64 7.69
N CYS A 256 -4.68 8.80 8.65
CA CYS A 256 -5.48 7.70 9.20
C CYS A 256 -6.38 7.03 8.15
N VAL A 257 -6.78 7.78 7.12
CA VAL A 257 -7.60 7.28 6.02
C VAL A 257 -6.73 6.56 5.01
N PHE A 258 -5.60 7.16 4.60
CA PHE A 258 -4.68 6.59 3.62
C PHE A 258 -4.14 5.23 4.08
N LEU A 259 -3.77 5.09 5.35
CA LEU A 259 -3.25 3.83 5.91
C LEU A 259 -4.34 2.88 6.44
N SER A 260 -5.62 3.23 6.27
CA SER A 260 -6.72 2.37 6.71
C SER A 260 -6.85 1.11 5.85
N PRO A 261 -7.38 -0.01 6.40
CA PRO A 261 -7.69 -1.21 5.64
C PRO A 261 -8.72 -1.02 4.53
N ARG A 262 -9.39 0.14 4.44
CA ARG A 262 -10.30 0.46 3.31
C ARG A 262 -9.56 1.09 2.14
N PHE A 263 -8.45 1.77 2.40
CA PHE A 263 -7.68 2.50 1.39
C PHE A 263 -6.44 1.72 0.95
N ASN A 264 -5.75 1.07 1.88
CA ASN A 264 -4.45 0.44 1.66
C ASN A 264 -4.44 -1.00 2.19
N SER A 265 -3.87 -1.94 1.43
CA SER A 265 -3.65 -3.32 1.88
C SER A 265 -2.28 -3.50 2.53
N TYR A 266 -1.26 -2.86 1.97
CA TYR A 266 0.12 -2.91 2.45
C TYR A 266 0.89 -1.66 2.00
N ALA A 267 1.62 -1.01 2.91
CA ALA A 267 2.52 0.09 2.58
C ALA A 267 3.89 -0.11 3.21
N GLU A 268 4.94 0.23 2.48
CA GLU A 268 6.30 0.33 3.01
C GLU A 268 6.74 1.78 3.10
N LEU A 269 7.40 2.13 4.19
CA LEU A 269 7.88 3.47 4.46
C LEU A 269 9.37 3.59 4.15
N TYR A 270 9.71 4.63 3.38
CA TYR A 270 11.08 4.96 3.01
C TYR A 270 11.39 6.41 3.36
N ARG A 271 12.62 6.65 3.82
CA ARG A 271 13.11 7.98 4.20
C ARG A 271 14.44 8.28 3.54
N LEU A 272 14.59 9.50 3.04
CA LEU A 272 15.86 10.00 2.55
C LEU A 272 16.88 10.10 3.69
N LYS A 273 18.06 9.48 3.52
CA LYS A 273 19.13 9.45 4.53
C LYS A 273 19.65 10.86 4.82
N GLU A 274 20.08 11.55 3.78
CA GLU A 274 20.65 12.89 3.85
C GLU A 274 19.63 13.93 3.38
N LYS A 275 19.38 14.95 4.19
CA LYS A 275 18.39 16.00 3.92
C LYS A 275 19.08 17.35 3.90
N SER A 276 18.60 18.26 3.06
CA SER A 276 19.00 19.66 3.06
C SER A 276 18.40 20.39 4.27
N ASP A 277 18.97 21.56 4.60
CA ASP A 277 18.40 22.42 5.64
C ASP A 277 16.97 22.87 5.27
N GLY A 278 16.07 22.80 6.25
CA GLY A 278 14.64 23.11 6.08
C GLY A 278 13.91 22.14 5.14
N PHE A 279 14.44 20.93 4.91
CA PHE A 279 13.82 19.94 4.02
C PHE A 279 12.34 19.70 4.35
N HIS A 280 12.00 19.47 5.63
CA HIS A 280 10.64 19.16 6.04
C HIS A 280 9.65 20.31 5.78
N ASP A 281 10.06 21.55 6.06
CA ASP A 281 9.26 22.75 5.79
C ASP A 281 9.02 22.97 4.29
N LYS A 282 10.05 22.75 3.46
CA LYS A 282 9.92 22.84 2.00
C LYS A 282 8.95 21.80 1.45
N ILE A 283 8.95 20.58 1.98
CA ILE A 283 7.98 19.54 1.62
C ILE A 283 6.55 19.97 1.99
N ASN A 284 6.35 20.46 3.22
CA ASN A 284 5.03 20.90 3.68
C ASN A 284 4.50 22.07 2.84
N LEU A 285 5.35 23.05 2.53
CA LEU A 285 5.00 24.18 1.66
C LEU A 285 4.60 23.72 0.25
N ALA A 286 5.40 22.83 -0.35
CA ALA A 286 5.08 22.26 -1.66
C ALA A 286 3.76 21.46 -1.61
N ALA A 287 3.47 20.76 -0.52
CA ALA A 287 2.28 19.94 -0.36
C ALA A 287 1.01 20.79 -0.30
N ALA A 288 1.06 21.91 0.43
CA ALA A 288 -0.03 22.89 0.50
C ALA A 288 -0.38 23.51 -0.86
N GLN A 289 0.57 23.53 -1.80
CA GLN A 289 0.40 24.12 -3.15
C GLN A 289 0.06 23.08 -4.22
N ALA A 290 0.43 21.82 -4.03
CA ALA A 290 0.38 20.79 -5.07
C ALA A 290 -1.03 20.53 -5.65
N GLU A 291 -2.07 20.52 -4.81
CA GLU A 291 -3.46 20.31 -5.27
C GLU A 291 -3.91 21.37 -6.28
N LYS A 292 -3.40 22.61 -6.17
CA LYS A 292 -3.72 23.72 -7.10
C LYS A 292 -2.78 23.77 -8.30
N ALA A 293 -1.52 23.36 -8.12
CA ALA A 293 -0.49 23.43 -9.16
C ALA A 293 -0.61 22.29 -10.19
N VAL A 294 -1.01 21.10 -9.76
CA VAL A 294 -1.05 19.90 -10.60
C VAL A 294 -2.45 19.72 -11.16
N LYS A 295 -2.55 19.86 -12.48
CA LYS A 295 -3.80 19.86 -13.22
C LYS A 295 -4.34 18.45 -13.44
N GLY A 296 -3.48 17.45 -13.62
CA GLY A 296 -3.95 16.10 -13.95
C GLY A 296 -2.88 15.02 -13.84
N TYR A 297 -3.24 13.80 -14.21
CA TYR A 297 -2.34 12.66 -14.22
C TYR A 297 -1.49 12.62 -15.51
N ASN A 298 -0.23 12.19 -15.42
CA ASN A 298 0.62 11.94 -16.59
C ASN A 298 1.01 10.47 -16.71
N PHE A 299 0.83 9.90 -17.91
CA PHE A 299 1.28 8.54 -18.23
C PHE A 299 2.77 8.49 -18.60
N ASP A 300 3.35 9.60 -19.03
CA ASP A 300 4.79 9.73 -19.29
C ASP A 300 5.46 10.28 -18.03
N THR A 301 6.25 9.43 -17.36
CA THR A 301 6.93 9.80 -16.12
C THR A 301 8.17 10.67 -16.35
N GLU A 302 8.63 10.78 -17.60
CA GLU A 302 9.79 11.58 -17.97
C GLU A 302 9.39 12.93 -18.58
N ASP A 303 8.08 13.21 -18.72
CA ASP A 303 7.57 14.50 -19.20
C ASP A 303 8.08 15.63 -18.27
N PRO A 304 8.76 16.66 -18.81
CA PRO A 304 9.23 17.79 -18.02
C PRO A 304 8.09 18.66 -17.46
N ASP A 305 6.86 18.56 -17.98
CA ASP A 305 5.73 19.35 -17.51
C ASP A 305 5.21 18.88 -16.14
N ARG A 306 5.63 19.59 -15.09
CA ARG A 306 5.22 19.34 -13.70
C ARG A 306 3.77 19.71 -13.38
N SER A 307 3.01 20.27 -14.32
CA SER A 307 1.57 20.47 -14.14
C SER A 307 0.76 19.18 -14.32
N TYR A 308 1.38 18.08 -14.79
CA TYR A 308 0.79 16.75 -14.80
C TYR A 308 1.73 15.74 -14.18
N LEU A 309 1.28 15.02 -13.14
CA LEU A 309 2.14 14.11 -12.39
C LEU A 309 1.56 12.70 -12.32
N ALA A 310 2.44 11.70 -12.42
CA ALA A 310 2.21 10.35 -11.95
C ALA A 310 2.47 10.26 -10.44
N CYS A 311 2.08 9.15 -9.80
CA CYS A 311 2.36 8.95 -8.38
C CYS A 311 3.87 8.93 -8.08
N THR A 312 4.71 8.42 -9.00
CA THR A 312 6.17 8.43 -8.84
C THR A 312 6.78 9.81 -9.07
N THR A 313 6.31 10.56 -10.09
CA THR A 313 6.81 11.92 -10.34
C THR A 313 6.35 12.95 -9.31
N LEU A 314 5.30 12.64 -8.54
CA LEU A 314 4.95 13.42 -7.35
C LEU A 314 6.08 13.44 -6.31
N ALA A 315 6.78 12.33 -6.10
CA ALA A 315 7.95 12.32 -5.21
C ALA A 315 9.10 13.17 -5.77
N HIS A 316 9.31 13.17 -7.09
CA HIS A 316 10.29 14.04 -7.75
C HIS A 316 9.94 15.51 -7.54
N TYR A 317 8.67 15.89 -7.77
CA TYR A 317 8.18 17.23 -7.52
C TYR A 317 8.54 17.70 -6.10
N PHE A 318 8.28 16.87 -5.08
CA PHE A 318 8.62 17.20 -3.71
C PHE A 318 10.13 17.29 -3.44
N PHE A 319 10.91 16.35 -3.97
CA PHE A 319 12.37 16.38 -3.81
C PHE A 319 12.99 17.59 -4.49
N GLU A 320 12.56 17.95 -5.70
CA GLU A 320 13.02 19.14 -6.42
C GLU A 320 12.75 20.42 -5.60
N HIS A 321 11.54 20.58 -5.05
CA HIS A 321 11.20 21.73 -4.18
C HIS A 321 12.01 21.76 -2.87
N ALA A 322 12.42 20.60 -2.38
CA ALA A 322 13.28 20.50 -1.20
C ALA A 322 14.78 20.64 -1.52
N GLY A 323 15.16 20.83 -2.78
CA GLY A 323 16.57 20.95 -3.21
C GLY A 323 17.30 19.60 -3.24
N VAL A 324 16.57 18.49 -3.36
CA VAL A 324 17.10 17.14 -3.45
C VAL A 324 17.00 16.67 -4.90
N LYS A 325 18.06 16.03 -5.41
CA LYS A 325 18.05 15.44 -6.74
C LYS A 325 16.97 14.35 -6.84
N PRO A 326 16.18 14.31 -7.93
CA PRO A 326 15.23 13.24 -8.19
C PRO A 326 15.82 11.82 -8.09
N VAL A 327 14.97 10.80 -7.92
CA VAL A 327 15.35 9.40 -8.07
C VAL A 327 15.68 9.12 -9.52
N SER A 328 16.76 8.38 -9.76
CA SER A 328 17.13 8.02 -11.12
C SER A 328 16.18 6.97 -11.67
N THR A 329 15.58 7.25 -12.83
CA THR A 329 14.78 6.29 -13.58
C THR A 329 15.66 5.14 -14.06
N LYS A 330 15.40 3.93 -13.57
CA LYS A 330 16.09 2.69 -14.01
C LYS A 330 15.12 1.72 -14.66
N SER A 331 13.85 1.78 -14.29
CA SER A 331 12.77 1.05 -14.92
C SER A 331 12.52 1.52 -16.37
N ARG A 332 12.02 0.58 -17.17
CA ARG A 332 11.64 0.76 -18.58
C ARG A 332 10.48 -0.16 -18.91
N TYR A 333 9.78 0.08 -20.00
CA TYR A 333 8.85 -0.95 -20.51
C TYR A 333 9.59 -2.20 -20.96
N SER A 334 8.99 -3.37 -20.73
CA SER A 334 9.59 -4.68 -21.04
C SER A 334 10.01 -4.77 -22.50
N ARG A 335 11.20 -5.35 -22.73
CA ARG A 335 11.74 -5.57 -24.08
C ARG A 335 11.16 -6.79 -24.79
N ASP A 336 10.26 -7.52 -24.14
CA ASP A 336 9.55 -8.65 -24.76
C ASP A 336 8.88 -8.21 -26.09
N PRO A 337 9.10 -8.95 -27.20
CA PRO A 337 8.58 -8.54 -28.51
C PRO A 337 7.06 -8.41 -28.57
N GLY A 338 6.32 -9.27 -27.86
CA GLY A 338 4.86 -9.22 -27.81
C GLY A 338 4.37 -8.02 -27.02
N ILE A 339 5.02 -7.72 -25.88
CA ILE A 339 4.74 -6.49 -25.12
C ILE A 339 5.01 -5.26 -25.97
N GLN A 340 6.18 -5.17 -26.62
CA GLN A 340 6.53 -4.04 -27.49
C GLN A 340 5.56 -3.86 -28.65
N LYS A 341 5.07 -4.96 -29.24
CA LYS A 341 4.02 -4.92 -30.26
C LYS A 341 2.72 -4.32 -29.70
N ASN A 342 2.32 -4.72 -28.50
CA ASN A 342 1.12 -4.20 -27.84
C ASN A 342 1.26 -2.73 -27.42
N LEU A 343 2.42 -2.29 -26.97
CA LEU A 343 2.70 -0.87 -26.67
C LEU A 343 2.56 0.00 -27.93
N LYS A 344 3.04 -0.48 -29.09
CA LYS A 344 2.83 0.20 -30.38
C LYS A 344 1.35 0.29 -30.76
N ILE A 345 0.56 -0.78 -30.55
CA ILE A 345 -0.89 -0.77 -30.82
C ILE A 345 -1.59 0.31 -29.99
N THR A 346 -1.13 0.55 -28.77
CA THR A 346 -1.71 1.53 -27.85
C THR A 346 -1.12 2.94 -27.98
N ASN A 347 -0.12 3.12 -28.85
CA ASN A 347 0.66 4.34 -29.08
C ASN A 347 1.50 4.79 -27.87
N ILE A 348 1.96 3.87 -27.02
CA ILE A 348 3.03 4.16 -26.04
C ILE A 348 4.36 4.09 -26.79
N ASN A 349 5.10 5.20 -26.80
CA ASN A 349 6.33 5.35 -27.60
C ASN A 349 7.57 5.69 -26.76
N TYR A 350 7.45 5.77 -25.43
CA TYR A 350 8.55 6.05 -24.52
C TYR A 350 9.10 4.75 -23.93
N ASP A 351 10.44 4.65 -23.81
CA ASP A 351 11.14 3.46 -23.27
C ASP A 351 11.28 3.54 -21.75
N ALA A 352 11.78 4.66 -21.25
CA ALA A 352 11.99 4.91 -19.83
C ALA A 352 10.66 5.08 -19.09
N PHE A 353 10.61 4.54 -17.87
CA PHE A 353 9.45 4.64 -17.00
C PHE A 353 9.92 4.64 -15.55
N LEU A 354 9.68 5.72 -14.80
CA LEU A 354 10.04 5.83 -13.39
C LEU A 354 9.12 4.92 -12.57
N GLY A 355 9.63 3.73 -12.27
CA GLY A 355 8.91 2.68 -11.56
C GLY A 355 9.00 2.83 -10.04
N LEU A 356 8.06 2.23 -9.33
CA LEU A 356 8.08 2.18 -7.86
C LEU A 356 9.30 1.42 -7.33
N THR A 357 9.76 0.44 -8.10
CA THR A 357 10.98 -0.32 -7.82
C THR A 357 12.21 0.58 -7.78
N ASP A 358 12.27 1.66 -8.58
CA ASP A 358 13.41 2.59 -8.60
C ASP A 358 13.62 3.25 -7.24
N PHE A 359 12.54 3.59 -6.53
CA PHE A 359 12.59 4.11 -5.16
C PHE A 359 13.05 3.06 -4.16
N VAL A 360 12.58 1.82 -4.30
CA VAL A 360 12.92 0.71 -3.41
C VAL A 360 14.42 0.38 -3.45
N ILE A 361 15.06 0.54 -4.61
CA ILE A 361 16.48 0.26 -4.83
C ILE A 361 17.37 1.52 -4.88
N ASP A 362 16.84 2.71 -4.55
CA ASP A 362 17.67 3.92 -4.43
C ASP A 362 18.47 3.85 -3.12
N ALA A 363 19.81 3.87 -3.22
CA ALA A 363 20.69 3.75 -2.07
C ALA A 363 20.58 4.91 -1.07
N ARG A 364 20.04 6.06 -1.49
CA ARG A 364 19.79 7.24 -0.64
C ARG A 364 18.56 7.07 0.24
N LEU A 365 17.66 6.14 -0.10
CA LEU A 365 16.46 5.85 0.66
C LEU A 365 16.74 4.71 1.66
N LYS A 366 16.26 4.90 2.89
CA LYS A 366 16.29 3.90 3.97
C LYS A 366 14.86 3.41 4.20
N TYR A 367 14.68 2.09 4.20
CA TYR A 367 13.43 1.47 4.62
C TYR A 367 13.27 1.58 6.14
N LEU A 368 12.08 1.98 6.60
CA LEU A 368 11.81 2.23 8.03
C LEU A 368 10.86 1.21 8.66
N GLY A 369 9.99 0.59 7.87
CA GLY A 369 8.96 -0.32 8.37
C GLY A 369 7.79 -0.43 7.41
N ALA A 370 6.80 -1.24 7.77
CA ALA A 370 5.58 -1.42 7.01
C ALA A 370 4.32 -1.00 7.78
N PHE A 371 3.25 -0.77 7.03
CA PHE A 371 1.88 -0.71 7.51
C PHE A 371 1.12 -1.82 6.80
N ASP A 372 1.02 -2.97 7.47
CA ASP A 372 0.32 -4.14 6.95
C ASP A 372 -1.12 -4.17 7.52
N ASN A 373 -2.11 -4.38 6.65
CA ASN A 373 -3.53 -4.44 6.99
C ASN A 373 -4.13 -5.85 6.79
N ALA A 374 -3.31 -6.90 6.90
CA ALA A 374 -3.74 -8.30 6.90
C ALA A 374 -4.52 -8.71 5.64
N HIS A 375 -4.04 -8.26 4.48
CA HIS A 375 -4.62 -8.51 3.16
C HIS A 375 -3.65 -9.33 2.28
N LEU A 376 -2.90 -10.27 2.86
CA LEU A 376 -1.91 -11.09 2.15
C LEU A 376 -2.53 -11.82 0.96
N ASP A 377 -3.64 -12.51 1.18
CA ASP A 377 -4.37 -13.28 0.17
C ASP A 377 -4.75 -12.41 -1.05
N ARG A 378 -5.24 -11.20 -0.81
CA ARG A 378 -5.59 -10.23 -1.86
C ARG A 378 -4.37 -9.73 -2.60
N ASN A 379 -3.28 -9.43 -1.89
CA ASN A 379 -2.04 -8.95 -2.50
C ASN A 379 -1.39 -10.05 -3.37
N ILE A 380 -1.39 -11.30 -2.91
CA ILE A 380 -0.92 -12.45 -3.70
C ILE A 380 -1.81 -12.65 -4.93
N ALA A 381 -3.14 -12.68 -4.76
CA ALA A 381 -4.07 -12.88 -5.86
C ALA A 381 -3.92 -11.80 -6.94
N ARG A 382 -3.71 -10.54 -6.54
CA ARG A 382 -3.46 -9.44 -7.48
C ARG A 382 -2.17 -9.66 -8.27
N GLU A 383 -1.06 -9.97 -7.59
CA GLU A 383 0.23 -10.25 -8.21
C GLU A 383 0.13 -11.40 -9.23
N LEU A 384 -0.55 -12.49 -8.87
CA LEU A 384 -0.75 -13.64 -9.75
C LEU A 384 -1.55 -13.26 -11.01
N CYS A 385 -2.64 -12.50 -10.86
CA CYS A 385 -3.44 -12.06 -11.99
C CYS A 385 -2.67 -11.12 -12.93
N GLU A 386 -1.85 -10.22 -12.39
CA GLU A 386 -1.05 -9.30 -13.21
C GLU A 386 0.06 -10.02 -13.96
N ARG A 387 0.78 -10.96 -13.33
CA ARG A 387 1.80 -11.77 -14.01
C ARG A 387 1.19 -12.59 -15.13
N HIS A 388 0.03 -13.21 -14.88
CA HIS A 388 -0.67 -13.95 -15.93
C HIS A 388 -1.16 -13.04 -17.06
N PHE A 389 -1.55 -11.82 -16.75
CA PHE A 389 -1.93 -10.84 -17.77
C PHE A 389 -0.72 -10.31 -18.56
N PHE A 390 0.44 -10.13 -17.92
CA PHE A 390 1.70 -9.87 -18.62
C PHE A 390 2.01 -10.99 -19.62
N ASP A 391 1.94 -12.26 -19.19
CA ASP A 391 2.14 -13.43 -20.05
C ASP A 391 1.14 -13.52 -21.20
N LEU A 392 -0.10 -13.07 -20.96
CA LEU A 392 -1.12 -13.01 -22.00
C LEU A 392 -0.72 -11.99 -23.08
N LEU A 393 -0.25 -10.81 -22.67
CA LEU A 393 0.17 -9.76 -23.59
C LEU A 393 1.52 -10.04 -24.28
N SER A 394 2.40 -10.85 -23.69
CA SER A 394 3.63 -11.26 -24.39
C SER A 394 3.35 -12.28 -25.51
N LYS A 395 2.28 -13.09 -25.36
CA LYS A 395 1.93 -14.16 -26.30
C LYS A 395 0.87 -13.77 -27.34
N HIS A 396 0.08 -12.73 -27.07
CA HIS A 396 -1.09 -12.38 -27.87
C HIS A 396 -1.21 -10.88 -28.12
N GLU A 397 -1.87 -10.52 -29.22
CA GLU A 397 -2.01 -9.13 -29.66
C GLU A 397 -3.33 -8.50 -29.22
N LEU A 398 -3.27 -7.29 -28.68
CA LEU A 398 -4.44 -6.50 -28.31
C LEU A 398 -5.36 -6.25 -29.52
N ARG A 399 -6.62 -6.67 -29.40
CA ARG A 399 -7.67 -6.44 -30.40
C ARG A 399 -8.70 -5.46 -29.86
N PHE A 400 -8.50 -4.18 -30.13
CA PHE A 400 -9.43 -3.12 -29.73
C PHE A 400 -10.85 -3.28 -30.28
N SER A 401 -11.03 -4.01 -31.39
CA SER A 401 -12.35 -4.35 -31.95
C SER A 401 -13.14 -5.35 -31.09
N LYS A 402 -12.48 -6.12 -30.22
CA LYS A 402 -13.11 -7.07 -29.30
C LYS A 402 -13.32 -6.51 -27.89
N MET A 403 -12.99 -5.24 -27.68
CA MET A 403 -13.17 -4.58 -26.39
C MET A 403 -14.65 -4.28 -26.11
N PRO A 404 -15.04 -4.20 -24.83
CA PRO A 404 -16.35 -3.68 -24.45
C PRO A 404 -16.63 -2.31 -25.08
N PHE A 405 -17.88 -2.05 -25.44
CA PHE A 405 -18.28 -0.84 -26.17
C PHE A 405 -17.86 0.48 -25.47
N PHE A 406 -17.73 0.47 -24.13
CA PHE A 406 -17.27 1.62 -23.36
C PHE A 406 -15.85 2.09 -23.75
N VAL A 407 -14.97 1.19 -24.19
CA VAL A 407 -13.64 1.55 -24.70
C VAL A 407 -13.77 2.35 -26.00
N THR A 408 -14.69 1.95 -26.89
CA THR A 408 -14.99 2.70 -28.11
C THR A 408 -15.53 4.09 -27.79
N PHE A 409 -16.43 4.20 -26.81
CA PHE A 409 -16.94 5.50 -26.35
C PHE A 409 -15.80 6.37 -25.79
N GLY A 410 -14.91 5.82 -24.96
CA GLY A 410 -13.74 6.53 -24.43
C GLY A 410 -12.82 7.04 -25.54
N ARG A 411 -12.58 6.25 -26.59
CA ARG A 411 -11.75 6.64 -27.74
C ARG A 411 -12.30 7.84 -28.51
N VAL A 412 -13.61 8.04 -28.50
CA VAL A 412 -14.28 9.21 -29.11
C VAL A 412 -14.38 10.36 -28.12
N GLY A 413 -14.75 10.07 -26.86
CA GLY A 413 -14.97 11.06 -25.81
C GLY A 413 -13.70 11.80 -25.39
N ILE A 414 -12.57 11.10 -25.24
CA ILE A 414 -11.30 11.72 -24.80
C ILE A 414 -10.84 12.84 -25.77
N PRO A 415 -10.78 12.63 -27.11
CA PRO A 415 -10.49 13.71 -28.06
C PRO A 415 -11.48 14.87 -27.99
N LEU A 416 -12.77 14.60 -27.75
CA LEU A 416 -13.79 15.65 -27.61
C LEU A 416 -13.55 16.50 -26.36
N ILE A 417 -13.29 15.86 -25.21
CA ILE A 417 -12.95 16.56 -23.96
C ILE A 417 -11.71 17.42 -24.18
N ARG A 418 -10.65 16.86 -24.79
CA ARG A 418 -9.39 17.56 -25.06
C ARG A 418 -9.56 18.83 -25.91
N ARG A 419 -10.54 18.86 -26.83
CA ARG A 419 -10.84 20.03 -27.68
C ARG A 419 -11.61 21.15 -26.96
N GLY A 420 -12.25 20.88 -25.82
CA GLY A 420 -12.94 21.90 -25.01
C GLY A 420 -14.25 22.48 -25.56
N GLY A 421 -14.76 21.97 -26.68
CA GLY A 421 -16.08 22.34 -27.22
C GLY A 421 -17.25 21.84 -26.36
N TRP A 422 -18.48 22.25 -26.68
CA TRP A 422 -19.67 21.93 -25.90
C TRP A 422 -19.92 20.42 -25.72
N LEU A 423 -19.72 19.61 -26.78
CA LEU A 423 -19.79 18.15 -26.72
C LEU A 423 -18.71 17.56 -25.80
N GLY A 424 -17.51 18.14 -25.81
CA GLY A 424 -16.42 17.75 -24.93
C GLY A 424 -16.76 18.02 -23.46
N ARG A 425 -17.32 19.19 -23.15
CA ARG A 425 -17.79 19.53 -21.80
C ARG A 425 -18.89 18.58 -21.33
N LEU A 426 -19.82 18.20 -22.21
CA LEU A 426 -20.87 17.23 -21.88
C LEU A 426 -20.28 15.84 -21.61
N ALA A 427 -19.35 15.37 -22.45
CA ALA A 427 -18.67 14.09 -22.28
C ALA A 427 -17.83 14.05 -20.98
N GLY A 428 -17.20 15.16 -20.62
CA GLY A 428 -16.41 15.29 -19.40
C GLY A 428 -17.22 15.37 -18.11
N LYS A 429 -18.48 15.84 -18.18
CA LYS A 429 -19.33 16.10 -17.01
C LYS A 429 -19.54 14.86 -16.12
N SER A 430 -19.72 13.69 -16.71
CA SER A 430 -19.95 12.44 -15.95
C SER A 430 -18.69 11.91 -15.24
N THR A 431 -17.51 12.33 -15.70
CA THR A 431 -16.20 11.86 -15.21
C THR A 431 -15.47 12.90 -14.37
N GLY A 432 -15.89 14.16 -14.44
CA GLY A 432 -15.21 15.30 -13.84
C GLY A 432 -14.02 15.80 -14.65
N PHE A 433 -13.83 15.30 -15.88
CA PHE A 433 -12.76 15.73 -16.76
C PHE A 433 -13.12 17.03 -17.51
N THR A 434 -12.14 17.92 -17.62
CA THR A 434 -12.13 19.15 -18.40
C THR A 434 -10.89 19.12 -19.30
N PRO A 435 -10.78 20.01 -20.30
CA PRO A 435 -9.56 20.13 -21.11
C PRO A 435 -8.29 20.31 -20.26
N GLU A 436 -8.42 21.00 -19.13
CA GLU A 436 -7.32 21.38 -18.26
C GLU A 436 -6.89 20.22 -17.35
N ASN A 437 -7.79 19.37 -16.86
CA ASN A 437 -7.45 18.29 -15.92
C ASN A 437 -7.45 16.88 -16.53
N LEU A 438 -7.77 16.75 -17.81
CA LEU A 438 -7.75 15.48 -18.53
C LEU A 438 -6.34 14.88 -18.49
N PRO A 439 -6.17 13.59 -18.12
CA PRO A 439 -4.86 12.96 -18.09
C PRO A 439 -4.11 13.06 -19.42
N ARG A 440 -2.78 13.17 -19.33
CA ARG A 440 -1.89 13.17 -20.48
C ARG A 440 -1.45 11.77 -20.82
N GLY A 441 -1.79 11.31 -22.01
CA GLY A 441 -1.32 10.04 -22.53
C GLY A 441 -2.03 9.64 -23.82
N PRO A 442 -1.67 8.48 -24.38
CA PRO A 442 -2.31 7.95 -25.57
C PRO A 442 -3.80 7.68 -25.34
N THR A 443 -4.65 8.19 -26.23
CA THR A 443 -6.12 8.04 -26.14
C THR A 443 -6.56 6.59 -26.00
N LYS A 444 -5.90 5.67 -26.72
CA LYS A 444 -6.23 4.24 -26.67
C LYS A 444 -5.99 3.63 -25.29
N ILE A 445 -4.87 3.99 -24.64
CA ILE A 445 -4.56 3.57 -23.27
C ILE A 445 -5.59 4.13 -22.30
N MET A 446 -5.79 5.44 -22.33
CA MET A 446 -6.71 6.12 -21.44
C MET A 446 -8.14 5.55 -21.53
N ALA A 447 -8.56 5.13 -22.73
CA ALA A 447 -9.88 4.53 -22.94
C ALA A 447 -9.98 3.08 -22.46
N ALA A 448 -8.88 2.31 -22.44
CA ALA A 448 -8.90 0.88 -22.12
C ALA A 448 -8.47 0.57 -20.69
N ILE A 449 -7.68 1.44 -20.05
CA ILE A 449 -7.00 1.12 -18.79
C ILE A 449 -7.97 0.77 -17.67
N GLU A 450 -9.01 1.58 -17.44
CA GLU A 450 -9.98 1.32 -16.36
C GLU A 450 -10.74 0.00 -16.57
N VAL A 451 -10.97 -0.42 -17.83
CA VAL A 451 -11.67 -1.67 -18.16
C VAL A 451 -10.81 -2.89 -17.82
N TYR A 452 -9.57 -2.89 -18.27
CA TYR A 452 -8.61 -3.95 -17.97
C TYR A 452 -8.33 -4.08 -16.49
N GLU A 453 -8.09 -2.95 -15.81
CA GLU A 453 -7.88 -2.89 -14.37
C GLU A 453 -9.05 -3.49 -13.59
N HIS A 454 -10.27 -3.17 -14.01
CA HIS A 454 -11.48 -3.75 -13.43
C HIS A 454 -11.53 -5.27 -13.64
N MET A 455 -11.22 -5.77 -14.84
CA MET A 455 -11.23 -7.20 -15.14
C MET A 455 -10.17 -7.98 -14.35
N ILE A 456 -8.94 -7.45 -14.24
CA ILE A 456 -7.87 -8.04 -13.41
C ILE A 456 -8.31 -8.07 -11.95
N ALA A 457 -8.92 -7.01 -11.45
CA ALA A 457 -9.35 -6.97 -10.06
C ALA A 457 -10.52 -7.89 -9.76
N LEU A 458 -11.49 -8.02 -10.66
CA LEU A 458 -12.56 -9.03 -10.52
C LEU A 458 -11.98 -10.43 -10.44
N ALA A 459 -10.97 -10.74 -11.25
CA ALA A 459 -10.26 -12.01 -11.18
C ALA A 459 -9.53 -12.17 -9.83
N ALA A 460 -8.77 -11.17 -9.39
CA ALA A 460 -8.05 -11.19 -8.11
C ALA A 460 -8.99 -11.39 -6.91
N ARG A 461 -10.16 -10.71 -6.89
CA ARG A 461 -11.18 -10.90 -5.84
C ARG A 461 -11.74 -12.32 -5.80
N ARG A 462 -11.88 -12.97 -6.95
CA ARG A 462 -12.36 -14.36 -7.05
C ARG A 462 -11.27 -15.38 -6.69
N LEU A 463 -10.02 -15.05 -6.97
CA LEU A 463 -8.86 -15.88 -6.65
C LEU A 463 -8.50 -15.82 -5.15
N ALA A 464 -8.63 -14.65 -4.50
CA ALA A 464 -8.20 -14.44 -3.12
C ALA A 464 -8.73 -15.49 -2.10
N PRO A 465 -10.01 -15.91 -2.11
CA PRO A 465 -10.49 -16.98 -1.23
C PRO A 465 -9.77 -18.32 -1.43
N GLN A 466 -9.39 -18.65 -2.65
CA GLN A 466 -8.66 -19.88 -2.96
C GLN A 466 -7.21 -19.79 -2.48
N ILE A 467 -6.58 -18.62 -2.63
CA ILE A 467 -5.24 -18.36 -2.06
C ILE A 467 -5.29 -18.50 -0.55
N ARG A 468 -6.29 -17.91 0.11
CA ARG A 468 -6.48 -18.03 1.56
C ARG A 468 -6.60 -19.50 1.99
N ASN A 469 -7.41 -20.29 1.27
CA ASN A 469 -7.58 -21.71 1.58
C ASN A 469 -6.28 -22.50 1.35
N ASN A 470 -5.53 -22.18 0.29
CA ASN A 470 -4.23 -22.78 0.00
C ASN A 470 -3.18 -22.45 1.07
N LEU A 471 -3.13 -21.19 1.52
CA LEU A 471 -2.26 -20.75 2.62
C LEU A 471 -2.65 -21.40 3.96
N ALA A 472 -3.94 -21.67 4.18
CA ALA A 472 -4.40 -22.36 5.38
C ALA A 472 -4.09 -23.87 5.34
N SER A 473 -4.09 -24.50 4.16
CA SER A 473 -3.87 -25.94 3.99
C SER A 473 -2.39 -26.31 3.89
N GLN A 474 -1.57 -25.45 3.28
CA GLN A 474 -0.12 -25.50 3.42
C GLN A 474 0.17 -25.12 4.87
N GLN A 475 0.31 -26.14 5.73
CA GLN A 475 0.58 -25.97 7.16
C GLN A 475 1.55 -24.81 7.39
N ALA A 476 1.28 -24.01 8.43
CA ALA A 476 1.99 -22.80 8.85
C ALA A 476 3.49 -22.98 9.20
N ALA A 477 4.17 -23.98 8.62
CA ALA A 477 5.49 -24.48 8.97
C ALA A 477 6.55 -24.25 7.87
N ALA A 478 6.24 -23.48 6.81
CA ALA A 478 7.21 -23.19 5.75
C ALA A 478 7.19 -21.72 5.31
N PRO A 479 8.35 -21.13 4.95
CA PRO A 479 8.40 -19.84 4.30
C PRO A 479 7.61 -19.83 2.99
N PHE A 480 6.82 -18.77 2.79
CA PHE A 480 6.07 -18.55 1.57
C PHE A 480 6.98 -18.12 0.41
N ASP A 481 6.72 -18.69 -0.78
CA ASP A 481 7.39 -18.36 -2.03
C ASP A 481 6.34 -18.08 -3.12
N ILE A 482 6.23 -16.81 -3.52
CA ILE A 482 5.29 -16.36 -4.54
C ILE A 482 5.62 -16.94 -5.92
N ASP A 483 6.89 -17.17 -6.24
CA ASP A 483 7.31 -17.65 -7.56
C ASP A 483 6.93 -19.13 -7.72
N ARG A 484 7.07 -19.93 -6.65
CA ARG A 484 6.56 -21.30 -6.62
C ARG A 484 5.05 -21.34 -6.87
N LEU A 485 4.28 -20.44 -6.24
CA LEU A 485 2.84 -20.38 -6.40
C LEU A 485 2.44 -19.94 -7.83
N CYS A 486 3.22 -19.06 -8.47
CA CYS A 486 3.02 -18.69 -9.88
C CYS A 486 3.19 -19.89 -10.83
N SER A 487 4.06 -20.83 -10.48
CA SER A 487 4.32 -22.04 -11.28
C SER A 487 3.37 -23.21 -10.94
N ASP A 488 2.47 -23.06 -9.97
CA ASP A 488 1.52 -24.12 -9.59
C ASP A 488 0.50 -24.35 -10.72
N PRO A 489 0.39 -25.58 -11.28
CA PRO A 489 -0.56 -25.88 -12.36
C PRO A 489 -2.02 -25.61 -11.96
N SER A 490 -2.40 -25.91 -10.71
CA SER A 490 -3.77 -25.73 -10.24
C SER A 490 -4.17 -24.25 -10.18
N ILE A 491 -3.25 -23.39 -9.74
CA ILE A 491 -3.44 -21.94 -9.74
C ILE A 491 -3.50 -21.40 -11.18
N ASN A 492 -2.64 -21.91 -12.06
CA ASN A 492 -2.63 -21.52 -13.47
C ASN A 492 -3.92 -21.87 -14.20
N GLU A 493 -4.50 -23.04 -13.95
CA GLU A 493 -5.80 -23.43 -14.50
C GLU A 493 -6.92 -22.47 -14.07
N ILE A 494 -6.93 -22.07 -12.79
CA ILE A 494 -7.92 -21.13 -12.28
C ILE A 494 -7.72 -19.74 -12.88
N LEU A 495 -6.47 -19.26 -12.97
CA LEU A 495 -6.14 -17.98 -13.61
C LEU A 495 -6.62 -17.94 -15.07
N GLN A 496 -6.41 -19.02 -15.84
CA GLN A 496 -6.89 -19.13 -17.22
C GLN A 496 -8.42 -18.98 -17.30
N GLN A 497 -9.17 -19.57 -16.36
CA GLN A 497 -10.62 -19.44 -16.31
C GLN A 497 -11.05 -18.03 -15.92
N LEU A 498 -10.45 -17.46 -14.88
CA LEU A 498 -10.81 -16.14 -14.34
C LEU A 498 -10.47 -15.00 -15.31
N LEU A 499 -9.36 -15.14 -16.05
CA LEU A 499 -8.88 -14.14 -17.01
C LEU A 499 -9.33 -14.45 -18.46
N LYS A 500 -10.20 -15.44 -18.67
CA LYS A 500 -10.80 -15.73 -20.00
C LYS A 500 -11.39 -14.49 -20.69
N PRO A 501 -12.10 -13.58 -20.00
CA PRO A 501 -12.59 -12.34 -20.62
C PRO A 501 -11.46 -11.46 -21.18
N LEU A 502 -10.31 -11.39 -20.50
CA LEU A 502 -9.13 -10.66 -20.97
C LEU A 502 -8.51 -11.33 -22.18
N ARG A 503 -8.38 -12.66 -22.14
CA ARG A 503 -7.89 -13.46 -23.27
C ARG A 503 -8.71 -13.25 -24.54
N ALA A 504 -10.04 -13.12 -24.42
CA ALA A 504 -10.90 -12.83 -25.57
C ALA A 504 -10.58 -11.48 -26.26
N THR A 505 -9.97 -10.53 -25.55
CA THR A 505 -9.51 -9.25 -26.11
C THR A 505 -8.14 -9.32 -26.77
N CYS A 506 -7.41 -10.44 -26.62
CA CYS A 506 -6.04 -10.62 -27.14
C CYS A 506 -5.95 -11.73 -28.22
N VAL A 507 -6.88 -12.68 -28.25
CA VAL A 507 -6.86 -13.84 -29.17
C VAL A 507 -7.60 -13.60 -30.47
#